data_AF-A0A0F3GPP3-F1
#
_entry.id   AF-A0A0F3GPP3-F1
#
_cell.length_a   1.000
_cell.length_b   1.000
_cell.length_c   1.000
_cell.angle_alpha   90.00
_cell.angle_beta   90.00
_cell.angle_gamma   90.00
#
_symmetry.space_group_name_H-M   'P 1'
#
loop_
_entity.id
_entity.type
_entity.pdbx_description
1 polymer ?
#
loop_
_entity_poly.entity_id
_entity_poly.type
_entity_poly.pdbx_seq_one_letter_code
_entity_poly.pdbx_strand_id
1 'polypeptide(L)'
;MLLTNCDKITPGMLMAAARVNIPAIVVTAGPMHSGRISDKRLSLVNDTFEAVGRYQKGLIGDSELQALEMCACPGVGSCQGMYTANTMACVT
;
A
#
# COMPACT_ATOMS: atom_id res chain seq x y z
N MET A 1 -4.08 -9.72 20.99
CA MET A 1 -4.44 -9.68 19.54
C MET A 1 -3.72 -8.49 18.92
N LEU A 2 -3.03 -8.69 17.81
CA LEU A 2 -2.24 -7.68 17.09
C LEU A 2 -2.94 -7.37 15.76
N LEU A 3 -3.43 -6.14 15.58
CA LEU A 3 -4.09 -5.68 14.35
C LEU A 3 -3.09 -4.88 13.52
N THR A 4 -2.68 -5.42 12.37
CA THR A 4 -1.56 -4.87 11.60
C THR A 4 -1.92 -4.74 10.13
N ASN A 5 -1.48 -3.67 9.45
CA ASN A 5 -1.70 -3.57 8.00
C ASN A 5 -0.73 -2.65 7.26
N CYS A 6 -0.09 -1.70 7.94
CA CYS A 6 0.89 -0.81 7.30
C CYS A 6 2.32 -1.28 7.59
N ASP A 7 3.25 -0.94 6.69
CA ASP A 7 4.62 -1.44 6.60
C ASP A 7 5.29 -1.69 7.97
N LYS A 8 5.34 -0.66 8.83
CA LYS A 8 6.09 -0.74 10.10
C LYS A 8 5.26 -1.19 11.30
N ILE A 9 3.96 -1.36 11.13
CA ILE A 9 3.07 -1.79 12.22
C ILE A 9 3.31 -3.27 12.51
N THR A 10 3.35 -4.11 11.48
CA THR A 10 3.54 -5.56 11.61
C THR A 10 4.83 -5.92 12.37
N PRO A 11 6.04 -5.50 11.94
CA PRO A 11 7.26 -5.82 12.67
C PRO A 11 7.29 -5.19 14.07
N GLY A 12 6.75 -3.98 14.24
CA GLY A 12 6.69 -3.31 15.55
C GLY A 12 5.87 -4.10 16.57
N MET A 13 4.69 -4.58 16.18
CA MET A 13 3.83 -5.39 17.02
C MET A 13 4.42 -6.77 17.31
N LEU A 14 5.07 -7.41 16.33
CA LEU A 14 5.79 -8.67 16.54
C LEU A 14 6.94 -8.54 17.54
N MET A 15 7.75 -7.49 17.42
CA MET A 15 8.84 -7.23 18.36
C MET A 15 8.32 -7.03 19.79
N ALA A 16 7.17 -6.34 19.95
CA ALA A 16 6.55 -6.15 21.25
C ALA A 16 6.03 -7.47 21.84
N ALA A 17 5.30 -8.27 21.05
CA ALA A 17 4.78 -9.55 21.50
C ALA A 17 5.91 -10.54 21.87
N ALA A 18 6.99 -10.58 21.10
CA ALA A 18 8.17 -11.38 21.41
C ALA A 18 8.85 -10.94 22.72
N ARG A 19 8.89 -9.63 23.01
CA ARG A 19 9.46 -9.11 24.26
C ARG A 19 8.61 -9.40 25.49
N VAL A 20 7.29 -9.29 25.37
CA VAL A 20 6.35 -9.53 26.49
C VAL A 20 6.15 -11.03 26.74
N ASN A 21 6.28 -11.85 25.69
CA ASN A 21 6.20 -13.31 25.74
C ASN A 21 4.88 -13.84 26.34
N ILE A 22 3.76 -13.23 25.92
CA ILE A 22 2.40 -13.69 26.23
C ILE A 22 1.72 -14.21 24.96
N PRO A 23 0.71 -15.09 25.07
CA PRO A 23 -0.03 -15.58 23.91
C PRO A 23 -0.58 -14.44 23.05
N ALA A 24 -0.18 -14.42 21.78
CA ALA A 24 -0.55 -13.40 20.82
C ALA A 24 -0.98 -14.03 19.49
N ILE A 25 -1.88 -13.34 18.79
CA ILE A 25 -2.35 -13.68 17.44
C ILE A 25 -2.28 -12.43 16.58
N VAL A 26 -1.79 -12.56 15.35
CA VAL A 26 -1.72 -11.47 14.37
C VAL A 26 -2.93 -11.57 13.44
N VAL A 27 -3.59 -10.44 13.20
CA VAL A 27 -4.69 -10.32 12.25
C VAL A 27 -4.35 -9.18 11.29
N THR A 28 -4.18 -9.53 10.01
CA THR A 28 -3.91 -8.57 8.94
C THR A 28 -5.22 -8.12 8.31
N ALA A 29 -5.39 -6.80 8.09
CA ALA A 29 -6.60 -6.27 7.48
C ALA A 29 -6.63 -6.44 5.94
N GLY A 30 -5.47 -6.68 5.34
CA GLY A 30 -5.32 -7.04 3.94
C GLY A 30 -5.06 -5.85 2.99
N PRO A 31 -4.72 -6.15 1.73
CA PRO A 31 -4.39 -5.15 0.74
C PRO A 31 -5.62 -4.43 0.19
N MET A 32 -5.41 -3.18 -0.17
CA MET A 32 -6.38 -2.39 -0.94
C MET A 32 -6.54 -2.98 -2.35
N HIS A 33 -7.73 -2.81 -2.94
CA HIS A 33 -7.96 -3.12 -4.35
C HIS A 33 -7.06 -2.28 -5.28
N SER A 34 -6.76 -2.82 -6.46
CA SER A 34 -6.04 -2.03 -7.47
C SER A 34 -6.92 -0.93 -8.03
N GLY A 35 -6.34 0.28 -8.11
CA GLY A 35 -6.95 1.40 -8.81
C GLY A 35 -7.19 1.10 -10.28
N ARG A 36 -8.16 1.79 -10.89
CA ARG A 36 -8.41 1.75 -12.34
C ARG A 36 -8.70 3.16 -12.83
N ILE A 37 -8.13 3.51 -13.98
CA ILE A 37 -8.52 4.68 -14.75
C ILE A 37 -8.97 4.20 -16.12
N SER A 38 -10.23 4.48 -16.47
CA SER A 38 -10.88 3.87 -17.63
C SER A 38 -10.73 2.34 -17.61
N ASP A 39 -10.05 1.75 -18.60
CA ASP A 39 -9.83 0.30 -18.69
C ASP A 39 -8.43 -0.16 -18.24
N LYS A 40 -7.59 0.77 -17.78
CA LYS A 40 -6.23 0.47 -17.35
C LYS A 40 -6.17 0.25 -15.83
N ARG A 41 -5.64 -0.90 -15.42
CA ARG A 41 -5.30 -1.17 -14.02
C ARG A 41 -4.09 -0.33 -13.63
N LEU A 42 -4.19 0.37 -12.51
CA LEU A 42 -3.13 1.20 -11.96
C LEU A 42 -2.32 0.44 -10.91
N SER A 43 -1.00 0.60 -10.97
CA SER A 43 -0.04 0.23 -9.94
C SER A 43 0.43 1.48 -9.19
N LEU A 44 0.54 1.38 -7.86
CA LEU A 44 0.96 2.50 -7.02
C LEU A 44 2.35 3.03 -7.44
N VAL A 45 3.29 2.12 -7.71
CA VAL A 45 4.66 2.48 -8.08
C VAL A 45 4.75 2.95 -9.53
N ASN A 46 4.25 2.15 -10.46
CA ASN A 46 4.48 2.41 -11.89
C ASN A 46 3.58 3.51 -12.45
N ASP A 47 2.37 3.71 -11.91
CA ASP A 47 1.42 4.68 -12.46
C ASP A 47 1.23 5.91 -11.58
N THR A 48 1.55 5.86 -10.28
CA THR A 48 1.42 7.01 -9.39
C THR A 48 2.76 7.71 -9.16
N PHE A 49 3.79 6.97 -8.71
CA PHE A 49 5.12 7.57 -8.49
C PHE A 49 5.81 7.96 -9.80
N GLU A 50 5.70 7.16 -10.87
CA GLU A 50 6.24 7.58 -12.17
C GLU A 50 5.46 8.74 -12.79
N ALA A 51 4.16 8.90 -12.50
CA ALA A 51 3.37 10.00 -13.03
C ALA A 51 3.91 11.36 -12.55
N VAL A 52 4.33 11.47 -11.30
CA VAL A 52 5.03 12.67 -10.80
C VAL A 52 6.28 12.96 -11.63
N GLY A 53 7.05 11.92 -11.97
CA GLY A 53 8.23 12.06 -12.84
C GLY A 53 7.88 12.47 -14.28
N ARG A 54 6.77 11.98 -14.82
CA ARG A 54 6.26 12.37 -16.15
C ARG A 54 5.75 13.80 -16.16
N TYR A 55 5.09 14.24 -15.08
CA TYR A 55 4.62 15.60 -14.91
C TYR A 55 5.79 16.58 -14.86
N GLN A 56 6.83 16.28 -14.08
CA GLN A 56 8.05 17.10 -14.05
C GLN A 56 8.77 17.21 -15.40
N LYS A 57 8.65 16.18 -16.25
CA LYS A 57 9.16 16.18 -17.63
C LYS A 57 8.22 16.84 -18.64
N GLY A 58 7.06 17.35 -18.21
CA GLY A 58 6.05 17.94 -19.08
C GLY A 58 5.34 16.94 -20.00
N LEU A 59 5.41 15.65 -19.69
CA LEU A 59 4.81 14.57 -20.51
C LEU A 59 3.32 14.34 -20.19
N ILE A 60 2.87 14.74 -19.00
CA ILE A 60 1.46 14.70 -18.60
C ILE A 60 1.04 16.07 -18.06
N GLY A 61 -0.23 16.41 -18.23
CA GLY A 61 -0.81 17.66 -17.72
C GLY A 61 -1.28 17.55 -16.27
N ASP A 62 -1.61 18.69 -15.67
CA ASP A 62 -2.08 18.79 -14.28
C ASP A 62 -3.38 18.01 -14.05
N SER A 63 -4.32 18.08 -15.00
CA SER A 63 -5.58 17.35 -14.97
C SER A 63 -5.38 15.82 -15.03
N GLU A 64 -4.36 15.36 -15.74
CA GLU A 64 -4.06 13.94 -15.86
C GLU A 64 -3.40 13.41 -14.59
N LEU A 65 -2.47 14.19 -14.00
CA LEU A 65 -1.88 13.88 -12.71
C LEU A 65 -2.96 13.79 -11.62
N GLN A 66 -3.87 14.76 -11.56
CA GLN A 66 -4.95 14.78 -10.58
C GLN A 66 -5.88 13.56 -10.73
N ALA A 67 -6.21 13.16 -11.96
CA ALA A 67 -7.02 11.98 -12.21
C ALA A 67 -6.30 10.69 -11.77
N LEU A 68 -4.99 10.58 -12.01
CA LEU A 68 -4.17 9.45 -11.56
C LEU A 68 -4.10 9.37 -10.03
N GLU A 69 -3.90 10.50 -9.34
CA GLU A 69 -3.87 10.55 -7.88
C GLU A 69 -5.21 10.12 -7.26
N MET A 70 -6.33 10.62 -7.80
CA MET A 70 -7.68 10.28 -7.32
C MET A 70 -8.00 8.80 -7.52
N CYS A 71 -7.49 8.16 -8.57
CA CYS A 71 -7.74 6.75 -8.86
C CYS A 71 -6.69 5.79 -8.27
N ALA A 72 -5.57 6.31 -7.75
CA ALA A 72 -4.47 5.46 -7.26
C ALA A 72 -4.83 4.65 -6.01
N CYS A 73 -5.68 5.19 -5.13
CA CYS A 73 -6.05 4.58 -3.86
C CYS A 73 -7.58 4.40 -3.75
N PRO A 74 -8.16 3.35 -4.35
CA PRO A 74 -9.62 3.20 -4.46
C PRO A 74 -10.33 2.77 -3.17
N GLY A 75 -9.62 2.50 -2.07
CA GLY A 75 -10.28 2.02 -0.85
C GLY A 75 -9.36 1.89 0.37
N VAL A 76 -9.84 1.17 1.38
CA VAL A 76 -9.07 0.88 2.60
C VAL A 76 -8.16 -0.33 2.40
N GLY A 77 -6.98 -0.32 3.03
CA GLY A 77 -6.05 -1.44 3.00
C GLY A 77 -4.59 -1.00 2.93
N SER A 78 -3.68 -1.97 2.90
CA SER A 78 -2.27 -1.74 2.64
C SER A 78 -2.03 -1.48 1.14
N CYS A 79 -0.82 -0.99 0.79
CA CYS A 79 -0.46 -0.73 -0.60
C CYS A 79 -0.71 -1.95 -1.50
N GLN A 80 -1.29 -1.72 -2.67
CA GLN A 80 -1.61 -2.73 -3.67
C GLN A 80 -0.32 -3.26 -4.34
N GLY A 81 0.03 -4.52 -4.10
CA GLY A 81 1.22 -5.18 -4.67
C GLY A 81 2.11 -5.85 -3.62
N MET A 82 3.15 -6.57 -4.05
CA MET A 82 4.09 -7.23 -3.14
C MET A 82 5.15 -6.24 -2.62
N TYR A 83 4.71 -5.32 -1.77
CA TYR A 83 5.55 -4.37 -1.05
C TYR A 83 5.65 -4.75 0.42
N THR A 84 6.43 -4.01 1.19
CA THR A 84 6.80 -4.38 2.56
C THR A 84 5.60 -4.74 3.45
N ALA A 85 4.49 -4.00 3.37
CA ALA A 85 3.29 -4.31 4.15
C ALA A 85 2.73 -5.72 3.85
N ASN A 86 2.62 -6.09 2.57
CA ASN A 86 2.09 -7.39 2.17
C ASN A 86 3.11 -8.51 2.33
N THR A 87 4.40 -8.23 2.10
CA THR A 87 5.47 -9.18 2.41
C THR A 87 5.47 -9.52 3.91
N MET A 88 5.37 -8.52 4.78
CA MET A 88 5.30 -8.75 6.22
C MET A 88 4.02 -9.48 6.63
N ALA A 89 2.89 -9.21 5.96
CA ALA A 89 1.65 -9.95 6.17
C ALA A 89 1.74 -11.43 5.78
N CYS A 90 2.58 -11.79 4.80
CA CYS A 90 2.84 -13.19 4.45
C CYS A 90 3.81 -13.89 5.41
N VAL A 91 4.63 -13.13 6.14
CA VAL A 91 5.64 -13.67 7.08
C VAL A 91 5.06 -13.92 8.48
N THR A 92 3.92 -13.30 8.81
CA THR A 92 3.15 -13.51 10.04
C THR A 92 2.16 -14.66 9.93
#